data_AF-A0A2U1C3X7-F1
#
_entry.id   AF-A0A2U1C3X7-F1
#
_cell.length_a   1.000
_cell.length_b   1.000
_cell.length_c   1.000
_cell.angle_alpha   90.00
_cell.angle_beta   90.00
_cell.angle_gamma   90.00
#
_symmetry.space_group_name_H-M   'P 1'
#
loop_
_entity.id
_entity.type
_entity.pdbx_description
1 polymer ?
#
loop_
_entity_poly.entity_id
_entity_poly.type
_entity_poly.pdbx_seq_one_letter_code
_entity_poly.pdbx_strand_id
1 'polypeptide(L)'
;MVTAMKPLSHFSTLLFTLVLSACSPSPAIDTVESLAANPERLKALRLQCKLERAKLGDELCNRVAEATNRRFLGDRKTTDTPPKDPAKF
;
A
#
# COMPACT_ATOMS: atom_id res chain seq x y z
N MET A 1 -25.84 45.67 13.12
CA MET A 1 -25.44 45.31 14.49
C MET A 1 -26.55 44.48 15.12
N VAL A 2 -26.41 43.15 15.17
CA VAL A 2 -27.03 42.36 16.24
C VAL A 2 -26.10 41.18 16.52
N THR A 3 -25.70 41.07 17.77
CA THR A 3 -24.67 40.16 18.28
C THR A 3 -25.28 38.82 18.70
N ALA A 4 -24.43 37.78 18.71
CA ALA A 4 -24.41 36.62 19.59
C ALA A 4 -25.37 35.44 19.32
N MET A 5 -24.82 34.34 18.78
CA MET A 5 -25.41 32.99 18.92
C MET A 5 -24.32 31.89 18.93
N LYS A 6 -23.96 31.43 20.15
CA LYS A 6 -23.41 30.10 20.53
C LYS A 6 -22.05 29.61 19.96
N PRO A 7 -20.97 29.70 20.78
CA PRO A 7 -19.71 29.01 20.58
C PRO A 7 -19.57 27.83 21.55
N LEU A 8 -19.79 26.57 21.12
CA LEU A 8 -19.05 25.39 21.66
C LEU A 8 -19.39 24.02 21.03
N SER A 9 -20.60 23.80 20.50
CA SER A 9 -21.03 22.42 20.17
C SER A 9 -20.68 21.93 18.76
N HIS A 10 -20.31 22.83 17.83
CA HIS A 10 -20.01 22.46 16.45
C HIS A 10 -18.55 22.06 16.21
N PHE A 11 -17.65 22.46 17.11
CA PHE A 11 -16.22 22.09 17.02
C PHE A 11 -15.99 20.62 17.34
N SER A 12 -16.76 20.05 18.29
CA SER A 12 -16.63 18.65 18.69
C SER A 12 -17.04 17.67 17.60
N THR A 13 -18.02 18.03 16.76
CA THR A 13 -18.51 17.17 15.68
C THR A 13 -17.56 17.15 14.49
N LEU A 14 -16.80 18.24 14.28
CA LEU A 14 -15.82 18.34 13.19
C LEU A 14 -14.56 17.49 13.43
N LEU A 15 -14.22 17.22 14.70
CA LEU A 15 -13.08 16.36 15.08
C LEU A 15 -13.36 14.87 14.84
N PHE A 16 -14.62 14.45 14.85
CA PHE A 16 -14.97 13.02 14.80
C PHE A 16 -14.95 12.42 13.39
N THR A 17 -15.09 13.24 12.35
CA THR A 17 -15.13 12.77 10.95
C THR A 17 -13.73 12.48 10.37
N LEU A 18 -12.67 13.03 10.99
CA LEU A 18 -11.28 12.78 10.55
C LEU A 18 -10.75 11.40 10.94
N VAL A 19 -11.39 10.70 11.89
CA VAL A 19 -10.89 9.44 12.46
C VAL A 19 -11.23 8.21 11.59
N LEU A 20 -12.18 8.31 10.66
CA LEU A 20 -12.73 7.14 9.95
C LEU A 20 -12.20 6.92 8.51
N SER A 21 -11.05 7.47 8.13
CA SER A 21 -10.44 7.16 6.82
C SER A 21 -9.55 5.90 6.81
N ALA A 22 -9.40 5.21 7.95
CA ALA A 22 -8.45 4.09 8.07
C ALA A 22 -9.02 2.69 7.76
N CYS A 23 -10.33 2.53 7.62
CA CYS A 23 -10.92 1.22 7.35
C CYS A 23 -11.38 1.12 5.89
N SER A 24 -10.43 1.08 4.97
CA SER A 24 -10.69 0.50 3.65
C SER A 24 -10.43 -1.00 3.77
N PRO A 25 -11.42 -1.88 3.63
CA PRO A 25 -11.16 -3.32 3.52
C PRO A 25 -10.20 -3.51 2.34
N SER A 26 -8.99 -4.02 2.59
CA SER A 26 -8.07 -4.44 1.51
C SER A 26 -8.81 -5.51 0.70
N PRO A 27 -9.24 -5.21 -0.54
CA PRO A 27 -10.05 -6.13 -1.31
C PRO A 27 -9.18 -7.33 -1.68
N ALA A 28 -9.66 -8.53 -1.36
CA ALA A 28 -9.20 -9.81 -1.86
C ALA A 28 -7.68 -9.90 -2.07
N ILE A 29 -6.97 -9.95 -0.94
CA ILE A 29 -5.53 -10.21 -0.78
C ILE A 29 -4.69 -9.57 -1.88
N ASP A 30 -4.20 -8.35 -1.62
CA ASP A 30 -3.18 -7.64 -2.41
C ASP A 30 -1.84 -8.45 -2.43
N THR A 31 -1.87 -9.71 -2.88
CA THR A 31 -0.73 -10.57 -3.14
C THR A 31 0.01 -10.10 -4.37
N VAL A 32 1.26 -10.53 -4.48
CA VAL A 32 2.11 -10.21 -5.62
C VAL A 32 1.48 -10.70 -6.92
N GLU A 33 0.92 -11.91 -6.93
CA GLU A 33 0.25 -12.53 -8.07
C GLU A 33 -1.00 -11.76 -8.48
N SER A 34 -1.86 -11.44 -7.52
CA SER A 34 -3.11 -10.69 -7.77
C SER A 34 -2.80 -9.30 -8.31
N LEU A 35 -1.83 -8.61 -7.73
CA LEU A 35 -1.42 -7.28 -8.17
C LEU A 35 -0.72 -7.31 -9.54
N ALA A 36 0.05 -8.35 -9.84
CA ALA A 36 0.68 -8.51 -11.15
C ALA A 36 -0.37 -8.76 -12.26
N ALA A 37 -1.44 -9.48 -11.94
CA ALA A 37 -2.56 -9.72 -12.84
C ALA A 37 -3.49 -8.50 -13.02
N ASN A 38 -3.50 -7.56 -12.07
CA ASN A 38 -4.40 -6.41 -12.05
C ASN A 38 -3.66 -5.06 -12.20
N PRO A 39 -3.38 -4.61 -13.45
CA PRO A 39 -2.59 -3.40 -13.72
C PRO A 39 -3.17 -2.11 -13.12
N GLU A 40 -4.49 -1.94 -13.17
CA GLU A 40 -5.17 -0.74 -12.69
C GLU A 40 -5.05 -0.61 -11.17
N ARG A 41 -5.28 -1.71 -10.44
CA ARG A 41 -5.11 -1.77 -8.98
C ARG A 41 -3.66 -1.51 -8.59
N LEU A 42 -2.71 -2.13 -9.29
CA LEU A 42 -1.28 -1.94 -9.06
C LEU A 42 -0.86 -0.48 -9.27
N LYS A 43 -1.34 0.17 -10.34
CA LYS A 43 -1.05 1.59 -10.61
C LYS A 43 -1.58 2.50 -9.51
N ALA A 44 -2.81 2.29 -9.04
CA ALA A 44 -3.39 3.06 -7.95
C ALA A 44 -2.58 2.91 -6.65
N LEU A 45 -2.22 1.67 -6.28
CA LEU A 45 -1.41 1.41 -5.09
C LEU A 45 0.01 1.98 -5.20
N ARG A 46 0.62 2.02 -6.39
CA ARG A 46 1.92 2.69 -6.57
C ARG A 46 1.86 4.18 -6.26
N LEU A 47 0.78 4.85 -6.68
CA LEU A 47 0.58 6.27 -6.37
C LEU A 47 0.35 6.48 -4.87
N GLN A 48 -0.48 5.64 -4.25
CA GLN A 48 -0.71 5.73 -2.81
C GLN A 48 0.55 5.40 -2.00
N CYS A 49 1.34 4.40 -2.38
CA CYS A 49 2.61 4.09 -1.71
C CYS A 49 3.64 5.22 -1.83
N LYS A 50 3.57 6.07 -2.87
CA LYS A 50 4.42 7.25 -2.99
C LYS A 50 4.00 8.37 -2.01
N LEU A 51 2.70 8.52 -1.78
CA LEU A 51 2.14 9.64 -1.02
C LEU A 51 1.87 9.29 0.46
N GLU A 52 1.51 8.06 0.74
CA GLU A 52 0.89 7.60 1.99
C GLU A 52 1.52 6.31 2.53
N ARG A 53 2.82 6.08 2.27
CA ARG A 53 3.54 4.86 2.69
C ARG A 53 3.35 4.53 4.17
N ALA A 54 3.41 5.54 5.04
CA ALA A 54 3.24 5.35 6.49
C ALA A 54 1.83 4.85 6.87
N LYS A 55 0.80 5.15 6.07
CA LYS A 55 -0.57 4.69 6.29
C LYS A 55 -0.78 3.28 5.74
N LEU A 56 -0.21 2.98 4.58
CA LEU A 56 -0.35 1.68 3.90
C LEU A 56 0.53 0.57 4.48
N GLY A 57 1.65 0.95 5.09
CA GLY A 57 2.64 0.02 5.62
C GLY A 57 3.65 -0.46 4.59
N ASP A 58 4.86 -0.75 5.07
CA ASP A 58 5.98 -1.16 4.23
C ASP A 58 5.72 -2.50 3.52
N GLU A 59 5.08 -3.45 4.19
CA GLU A 59 4.79 -4.78 3.65
C GLU A 59 3.95 -4.70 2.37
N LEU A 60 2.88 -3.90 2.38
CA LEU A 60 2.03 -3.73 1.22
C LEU A 60 2.79 -3.05 0.08
N CYS A 61 3.54 -1.98 0.38
CA CYS A 61 4.30 -1.28 -0.65
C CYS A 61 5.46 -2.11 -1.22
N ASN A 62 6.02 -3.04 -0.44
CA ASN A 62 7.00 -4.00 -0.92
C ASN A 62 6.37 -5.02 -1.88
N ARG A 63 5.18 -5.56 -1.57
CA ARG A 63 4.43 -6.42 -2.51
C ARG A 63 4.07 -5.71 -3.81
N VAL A 64 3.69 -4.43 -3.74
CA VAL A 64 3.43 -3.59 -4.93
C VAL A 64 4.69 -3.41 -5.78
N ALA A 65 5.85 -3.25 -5.15
CA ALA A 65 7.14 -3.17 -5.85
C ALA A 65 7.52 -4.52 -6.48
N GLU A 66 7.29 -5.64 -5.80
CA GLU A 66 7.53 -6.96 -6.34
C GLU A 66 6.60 -7.27 -7.52
N ALA A 67 5.30 -7.01 -7.39
CA ALA A 67 4.32 -7.20 -8.46
C ALA A 67 4.66 -6.35 -9.69
N THR A 68 5.12 -5.11 -9.45
CA THR A 68 5.69 -4.28 -10.50
C THR A 68 6.86 -4.98 -11.20
N ASN A 69 7.85 -5.42 -10.44
CA ASN A 69 9.04 -6.05 -10.99
C ASN A 69 8.69 -7.30 -11.78
N ARG A 70 7.81 -8.17 -11.26
CA ARG A 70 7.33 -9.37 -11.98
C ARG A 70 6.74 -9.05 -13.35
N ARG A 71 5.93 -7.99 -13.46
CA ARG A 71 5.32 -7.63 -14.75
C ARG A 71 6.33 -7.19 -15.81
N PHE A 72 7.46 -6.61 -15.39
CA PHE A 72 8.49 -6.10 -16.31
C PHE A 72 9.67 -7.06 -16.51
N LEU A 73 10.06 -7.78 -15.46
CA LEU A 73 11.24 -8.64 -15.40
C LEU A 73 10.89 -10.13 -15.46
N GLY A 74 9.60 -10.48 -15.45
CA GLY A 74 9.11 -11.84 -15.31
C GLY A 74 9.28 -12.40 -13.89
N ASP A 75 8.86 -13.66 -13.71
CA ASP A 75 9.12 -14.40 -12.49
C ASP A 75 10.60 -14.77 -12.42
N ARG A 76 11.43 -13.86 -11.90
CA ARG A 76 12.83 -14.16 -11.59
C ARG A 76 12.87 -15.05 -10.35
N LYS A 77 12.42 -16.31 -10.48
CA LYS A 77 12.67 -17.33 -9.44
C LYS A 77 14.17 -17.51 -9.36
N THR A 78 14.78 -17.05 -8.28
CA THR A 78 16.12 -17.50 -7.91
C THR A 78 16.02 -19.02 -7.75
N THR A 79 16.46 -19.75 -8.76
CA THR A 79 16.74 -21.17 -8.60
C THR A 79 17.87 -21.23 -7.59
N ASP A 80 17.56 -21.56 -6.33
CA ASP A 80 18.54 -21.98 -5.34
C ASP A 80 19.17 -23.30 -5.84
N THR A 81 20.02 -23.20 -6.86
CA THR A 81 20.93 -24.28 -7.23
C THR A 81 22.21 -23.98 -6.49
N PRO A 82 22.40 -24.52 -5.28
CA PRO A 82 23.69 -24.41 -4.61
C PRO A 82 24.79 -24.92 -5.55
N PRO A 83 25.94 -24.22 -5.65
CA PRO A 83 27.06 -24.70 -6.44
C PRO A 83 27.41 -26.12 -5.98
N LYS A 84 27.36 -27.09 -6.90
CA LYS A 84 27.63 -28.51 -6.59
C LYS A 84 29.10 -28.78 -6.25
N ASP A 85 29.99 -27.84 -6.57
CA ASP A 85 31.41 -27.95 -6.26
C ASP A 85 31.82 -26.81 -5.33
N PRO A 86 32.44 -27.11 -4.17
CA PRO A 86 33.05 -26.07 -3.35
C PRO A 86 34.17 -25.40 -4.16
N ALA A 87 34.20 -24.07 -4.14
CA ALA A 87 35.25 -23.29 -4.77
C ALA A 87 36.61 -23.77 -4.24
N LYS A 88 37.46 -24.29 -5.14
CA LYS A 88 38.87 -24.51 -4.84
C LYS A 88 39.52 -23.13 -4.71
N PHE A 89 39.96 -22.81 -3.51
CA PHE A 89 40.88 -21.73 -3.22
C PHE A 89 42.31 -22.25 -3.28
#